data_AF-A0A9P6SE84-F1
#
_entry.id   AF-A0A9P6SE84-F1
#
_cell.length_a   1.000
_cell.length_b   1.000
_cell.length_c   1.000
_cell.angle_alpha   90.00
_cell.angle_beta   90.00
_cell.angle_gamma   90.00
#
_symmetry.space_group_name_H-M   'P 1'
#
loop_
_entity.id
_entity.type
_entity.pdbx_description
1 polymer ?
#
loop_
_entity_poly.entity_id
_entity_poly.type
_entity_poly.pdbx_seq_one_letter_code
_entity_poly.pdbx_strand_id
1 'polypeptide(L)'
;MSAEEFKALGNKAFLAKDYPTAIDHFSKAIEFDPTNHVLFSNRSACYASQKNYEKALEDGEKTVELKADWSKGYGRKATALYGLGRYPEANDVYEAGLKIEPTNALLQKGLQETQQAMEKEASMGIGQFFGPDVFTKMASNPKLSPLLAQPDLVEKVRAIQANPNALNQHMQDPRIMSLLMGLMGLDARGPEDFPGAADAAEEEMPAPTPKKAAEEPKKAEEPKDEEMPSEEELNKKEALKAKDLGNASYKARKFDEALEHYSKAWELDSTNVSILTNKAAVYFEMGNFDECIKTCEEAIDVGREHRADYKLIAKALGRIGNAYAKQNKLAEAIKYYGKSLAEHRTPDILAKLKEAEKAKAKAEKEAYRDPALSAEARDRGNAFFKKSDFVEAVKEYTEAIKRDDTDPRAYSNRAACYTKLMAINEALKDCETCISLDPKFVKGYIRKAAIQFLKKEYTECLETCQQAKDADVEKKNTAEIDGQINKVYTEMNRGPQRRDGETEAETIARAQQDPEVQRIMSDPAMRSILQQMQEDPQAAQDHMKNPMVAANIRKLVAAGIIRVGN
;
A
#
# COMPACT_ATOMS: atom_id res chain seq x y z
N MET A 1 -6.25 -12.51 -39.88
CA MET A 1 -6.18 -11.06 -39.63
C MET A 1 -4.84 -10.73 -39.01
N SER A 2 -4.28 -9.55 -39.29
CA SER A 2 -3.02 -9.05 -38.71
C SER A 2 -3.23 -8.27 -37.40
N ALA A 3 -2.13 -7.98 -36.68
CA ALA A 3 -2.18 -7.13 -35.48
C ALA A 3 -2.80 -5.75 -35.77
N GLU A 4 -2.47 -5.13 -36.90
CA GLU A 4 -3.02 -3.82 -37.30
C GLU A 4 -4.51 -3.90 -37.67
N GLU A 5 -4.97 -4.99 -38.29
CA GLU A 5 -6.40 -5.19 -38.56
C GLU A 5 -7.21 -5.32 -37.27
N PHE A 6 -6.71 -6.11 -36.30
CA PHE A 6 -7.36 -6.22 -34.99
C PHE A 6 -7.31 -4.91 -34.20
N LYS A 7 -6.20 -4.17 -34.24
CA LYS A 7 -6.10 -2.84 -33.65
C LYS A 7 -7.09 -1.86 -34.26
N ALA A 8 -7.29 -1.89 -35.59
CA ALA A 8 -8.27 -1.04 -36.26
C ALA A 8 -9.71 -1.39 -35.84
N LEU A 9 -10.03 -2.69 -35.73
CA LEU A 9 -11.33 -3.15 -35.21
C LEU A 9 -11.53 -2.72 -33.75
N GLY A 10 -10.50 -2.87 -32.91
CA GLY A 10 -10.51 -2.42 -31.52
C GLY A 10 -10.75 -0.93 -31.39
N ASN A 11 -10.05 -0.11 -32.19
CA ASN A 11 -10.27 1.34 -32.24
C ASN A 11 -11.68 1.70 -32.69
N LYS A 12 -12.24 1.00 -33.69
CA LYS A 12 -13.61 1.20 -34.16
C LYS A 12 -14.63 0.89 -33.07
N ALA A 13 -14.46 -0.23 -32.37
CA ALA A 13 -15.32 -0.61 -31.24
C ALA A 13 -15.19 0.38 -30.07
N PHE A 14 -13.97 0.85 -29.78
CA PHE A 14 -13.72 1.88 -28.77
C PHE A 14 -14.45 3.20 -29.06
N LEU A 15 -14.42 3.66 -30.32
CA LEU A 15 -15.16 4.85 -30.75
C LEU A 15 -16.68 4.66 -30.66
N ALA A 16 -17.16 3.43 -30.87
CA ALA A 16 -18.55 3.05 -30.66
C ALA A 16 -18.92 2.89 -29.16
N LYS A 17 -17.98 3.11 -28.24
CA LYS A 17 -18.11 2.84 -26.79
C LYS A 17 -18.45 1.38 -26.46
N ASP A 18 -18.23 0.47 -27.40
CA ASP A 18 -18.32 -0.97 -27.19
C ASP A 18 -16.98 -1.48 -26.64
N TYR A 19 -16.76 -1.21 -25.35
CA TYR A 19 -15.53 -1.55 -24.66
C TYR A 19 -15.26 -3.07 -24.59
N PRO A 20 -16.26 -3.95 -24.37
CA PRO A 20 -16.02 -5.41 -24.39
C PRO A 20 -15.45 -5.89 -25.73
N THR A 21 -16.05 -5.48 -26.85
CA THR A 21 -15.57 -5.86 -28.19
C THR A 21 -14.21 -5.24 -28.48
N ALA A 22 -13.97 -3.99 -28.05
CA ALA A 22 -12.66 -3.36 -28.17
C ALA A 22 -11.56 -4.13 -27.43
N ILE A 23 -11.85 -4.61 -26.21
CA ILE A 23 -10.91 -5.40 -25.39
C ILE A 23 -10.60 -6.73 -26.08
N ASP A 24 -11.59 -7.43 -26.63
CA ASP A 24 -11.36 -8.69 -27.36
C ASP A 24 -10.44 -8.47 -28.57
N HIS A 25 -10.71 -7.44 -29.37
CA HIS A 25 -9.89 -7.10 -30.51
C HIS A 25 -8.47 -6.65 -30.13
N PHE A 26 -8.31 -5.81 -29.10
CA PHE A 26 -6.96 -5.44 -28.63
C PHE A 26 -6.21 -6.63 -28.02
N SER A 27 -6.89 -7.55 -27.35
CA SER A 27 -6.27 -8.77 -26.83
C SER A 27 -5.75 -9.66 -27.95
N LYS A 28 -6.55 -9.86 -29.00
CA LYS A 28 -6.11 -10.56 -30.21
C LYS A 28 -4.94 -9.83 -30.88
N ALA A 29 -4.98 -8.50 -31.00
CA ALA A 29 -3.86 -7.73 -31.54
C ALA A 29 -2.55 -7.95 -30.74
N ILE A 30 -2.64 -8.02 -29.40
CA ILE A 30 -1.50 -8.26 -28.50
C ILE A 30 -0.93 -9.67 -28.68
N GLU A 31 -1.75 -10.68 -28.97
CA GLU A 31 -1.26 -12.03 -29.28
C GLU A 31 -0.36 -12.04 -30.53
N PHE A 32 -0.65 -11.18 -31.52
CA PHE A 32 0.19 -11.04 -32.72
C PHE A 32 1.39 -10.11 -32.52
N ASP A 33 1.27 -9.07 -31.70
CA ASP A 33 2.35 -8.11 -31.44
C ASP A 33 2.42 -7.74 -29.94
N PRO A 34 3.06 -8.60 -29.13
CA PRO A 34 3.11 -8.42 -27.67
C PRO A 34 4.07 -7.32 -27.22
N THR A 35 4.81 -6.71 -28.15
CA THR A 35 5.79 -5.65 -27.85
C THR A 35 5.23 -4.24 -28.07
N ASN A 36 4.02 -4.14 -28.61
CA ASN A 36 3.42 -2.88 -28.97
C ASN A 36 2.68 -2.23 -27.81
N HIS A 37 3.38 -1.34 -27.11
CA HIS A 37 2.88 -0.53 -26.00
C HIS A 37 1.56 0.21 -26.31
N VAL A 38 1.26 0.55 -27.57
CA VAL A 38 0.01 1.23 -27.94
C VAL A 38 -1.21 0.32 -27.74
N LEU A 39 -1.07 -0.99 -27.98
CA LEU A 39 -2.16 -1.95 -27.82
C LEU A 39 -2.56 -2.09 -26.35
N PHE A 40 -1.56 -2.21 -25.46
CA PHE A 40 -1.78 -2.21 -24.01
C PHE A 40 -2.39 -0.88 -23.54
N SER A 41 -1.89 0.26 -24.02
CA SER A 41 -2.45 1.58 -23.69
C SER A 41 -3.93 1.72 -24.09
N ASN A 42 -4.31 1.21 -25.26
CA ASN A 42 -5.68 1.26 -25.74
C ASN A 42 -6.59 0.30 -24.97
N ARG A 43 -6.11 -0.91 -24.65
CA ARG A 43 -6.88 -1.88 -23.84
C ARG A 43 -7.03 -1.41 -22.38
N SER A 44 -5.99 -0.80 -21.80
CA SER A 44 -6.05 -0.11 -20.50
C SER A 44 -7.15 0.95 -20.47
N ALA A 45 -7.27 1.75 -21.53
CA ALA A 45 -8.33 2.76 -21.64
C ALA A 45 -9.74 2.14 -21.65
N CYS A 46 -9.91 0.99 -22.30
CA CYS A 46 -11.18 0.26 -22.31
C CYS A 46 -11.52 -0.28 -20.92
N TYR A 47 -10.56 -0.90 -20.23
CA TYR A 47 -10.74 -1.40 -18.87
C TYR A 47 -11.07 -0.27 -17.88
N ALA A 48 -10.38 0.86 -17.97
CA ALA A 48 -10.69 2.04 -17.16
C ALA A 48 -12.10 2.58 -17.44
N SER A 49 -12.55 2.56 -18.70
CA SER A 49 -13.91 2.97 -19.07
C SER A 49 -14.99 2.02 -18.52
N GLN A 50 -14.65 0.76 -18.28
CA GLN A 50 -15.50 -0.22 -17.60
C GLN A 50 -15.33 -0.20 -16.06
N LYS A 51 -14.55 0.72 -15.50
CA LYS A 51 -14.17 0.77 -14.08
C LYS A 51 -13.45 -0.47 -13.58
N ASN A 52 -12.86 -1.26 -14.47
CA ASN A 52 -11.98 -2.38 -14.12
C ASN A 52 -10.55 -1.85 -14.00
N TYR A 53 -10.28 -1.17 -12.89
CA TYR A 53 -9.05 -0.41 -12.74
C TYR A 53 -7.83 -1.29 -12.46
N GLU A 54 -8.02 -2.50 -11.92
CA GLU A 54 -6.96 -3.48 -11.71
C GLU A 54 -6.36 -3.93 -13.06
N LYS A 55 -7.20 -4.35 -14.02
CA LYS A 55 -6.72 -4.71 -15.36
C LYS A 55 -6.20 -3.52 -16.15
N ALA A 56 -6.80 -2.34 -15.94
CA ALA A 56 -6.29 -1.11 -16.54
C ALA A 56 -4.88 -0.76 -16.02
N LEU A 57 -4.60 -1.05 -14.75
CA LEU A 57 -3.31 -0.86 -14.12
C LEU A 57 -2.28 -1.83 -14.70
N GLU A 58 -2.59 -3.12 -14.79
CA GLU A 58 -1.70 -4.14 -15.40
C GLU A 58 -1.26 -3.72 -16.81
N ASP A 59 -2.21 -3.33 -17.68
CA ASP A 59 -1.89 -2.87 -19.04
C ASP A 59 -1.15 -1.52 -19.04
N GLY A 60 -1.44 -0.63 -18.09
CA GLY A 60 -0.73 0.64 -17.91
C GLY A 60 0.73 0.44 -17.50
N GLU A 61 1.00 -0.51 -16.60
CA GLU A 61 2.35 -0.91 -16.21
C GLU A 61 3.09 -1.54 -17.37
N LYS A 62 2.45 -2.44 -18.12
CA LYS A 62 3.05 -3.05 -19.30
C LYS A 62 3.39 -2.03 -20.39
N THR A 63 2.55 -1.00 -20.55
CA THR A 63 2.81 0.11 -21.47
C THR A 63 4.09 0.85 -21.10
N VAL A 64 4.28 1.18 -19.81
CA VAL A 64 5.47 1.88 -19.31
C VAL A 64 6.71 0.97 -19.36
N GLU A 65 6.56 -0.32 -19.09
CA GLU A 65 7.63 -1.32 -19.20
C GLU A 65 8.14 -1.43 -20.66
N LEU A 66 7.23 -1.51 -21.62
CA LEU A 66 7.57 -1.62 -23.06
C LEU A 66 8.12 -0.31 -23.65
N LYS A 67 7.67 0.84 -23.13
CA LYS A 67 8.10 2.15 -23.62
C LYS A 67 8.13 3.21 -22.52
N ALA A 68 9.24 3.23 -21.77
CA ALA A 68 9.45 4.13 -20.64
C ALA A 68 9.61 5.62 -21.03
N ASP A 69 9.93 5.93 -22.29
CA ASP A 69 10.05 7.30 -22.81
C ASP A 69 8.72 7.87 -23.34
N TRP A 70 7.60 7.16 -23.17
CA TRP A 70 6.30 7.58 -23.68
C TRP A 70 5.36 8.04 -22.56
N SER A 71 5.27 9.37 -22.40
CA SER A 71 4.46 10.06 -21.39
C SER A 71 3.01 9.56 -21.29
N LYS A 72 2.37 9.21 -22.40
CA LYS A 72 0.98 8.72 -22.42
C LYS A 72 0.79 7.41 -21.65
N GLY A 73 1.83 6.56 -21.56
CA GLY A 73 1.80 5.33 -20.77
C GLY A 73 1.65 5.60 -19.27
N TYR A 74 2.38 6.60 -18.76
CA TYR A 74 2.27 7.07 -17.38
C TYR A 74 0.86 7.60 -17.10
N GLY A 75 0.26 8.31 -18.05
CA GLY A 75 -1.13 8.75 -17.95
C GLY A 75 -2.12 7.60 -17.77
N ARG A 76 -1.94 6.48 -18.49
CA ARG A 76 -2.78 5.27 -18.33
C ARG A 76 -2.60 4.64 -16.96
N LYS A 77 -1.35 4.41 -16.54
CA LYS A 77 -1.02 3.84 -15.22
C LYS A 77 -1.58 4.71 -14.09
N ALA A 78 -1.37 6.01 -14.14
CA ALA A 78 -1.84 6.95 -13.11
C ALA A 78 -3.38 7.04 -13.07
N THR A 79 -4.06 7.05 -14.22
CA THR A 79 -5.54 7.04 -14.28
C THR A 79 -6.11 5.77 -13.64
N ALA A 80 -5.47 4.62 -13.85
CA ALA A 80 -5.87 3.37 -13.22
C ALA A 80 -5.67 3.42 -11.69
N LEU A 81 -4.52 3.90 -11.21
CA LEU A 81 -4.26 4.09 -9.78
C LEU A 81 -5.25 5.07 -9.13
N TYR A 82 -5.58 6.16 -9.82
CA TYR A 82 -6.60 7.12 -9.38
C TYR A 82 -7.97 6.45 -9.25
N GLY A 83 -8.38 5.63 -10.22
CA GLY A 83 -9.63 4.86 -10.17
C GLY A 83 -9.67 3.83 -9.02
N LEU A 84 -8.52 3.31 -8.61
CA LEU A 84 -8.36 2.43 -7.44
C LEU A 84 -8.36 3.20 -6.10
N GLY A 85 -8.34 4.53 -6.12
CA GLY A 85 -8.18 5.37 -4.93
C GLY A 85 -6.76 5.36 -4.37
N ARG A 86 -5.76 4.90 -5.13
CA ARG A 86 -4.34 4.90 -4.75
C ARG A 86 -3.71 6.24 -5.13
N TYR A 87 -4.25 7.33 -4.59
CA TYR A 87 -3.91 8.68 -5.02
C TYR A 87 -2.44 9.08 -4.85
N PRO A 88 -1.72 8.72 -3.76
CA PRO A 88 -0.29 9.02 -3.65
C PRO A 88 0.53 8.39 -4.79
N GLU A 89 0.23 7.13 -5.10
CA GLU A 89 0.93 6.43 -6.18
C GLU A 89 0.55 6.99 -7.56
N ALA A 90 -0.71 7.40 -7.74
CA ALA A 90 -1.13 8.09 -8.96
C ALA A 90 -0.39 9.42 -9.14
N ASN A 91 -0.20 10.19 -8.05
CA ASN A 91 0.55 11.45 -8.05
C ASN A 91 2.00 11.22 -8.51
N ASP A 92 2.69 10.26 -7.91
CA ASP A 92 4.09 9.91 -8.27
C ASP A 92 4.22 9.52 -9.75
N VAL A 93 3.26 8.75 -10.27
CA VAL A 93 3.26 8.32 -11.67
C VAL A 93 2.96 9.48 -12.62
N TYR A 94 2.03 10.38 -12.28
CA TYR A 94 1.79 11.60 -13.07
C TYR A 94 3.03 12.50 -13.10
N GLU A 95 3.71 12.68 -11.97
CA GLU A 95 4.97 13.43 -11.90
C GLU A 95 6.07 12.78 -12.74
N ALA A 96 6.20 11.46 -12.68
CA ALA A 96 7.15 10.73 -13.53
C ALA A 96 6.86 10.92 -15.03
N GLY A 97 5.59 10.91 -15.44
CA GLY A 97 5.19 11.21 -16.81
C GLY A 97 5.48 12.66 -17.23
N LEU A 98 5.29 13.62 -16.33
CA LEU A 98 5.61 15.04 -16.55
C LEU A 98 7.11 15.31 -16.59
N LYS A 99 7.95 14.48 -15.96
CA LYS A 99 9.42 14.56 -16.15
C LYS A 99 9.82 14.23 -17.60
N ILE A 100 9.04 13.40 -18.29
CA ILE A 100 9.27 13.04 -19.70
C ILE A 100 8.70 14.11 -20.63
N GLU A 101 7.45 14.55 -20.39
CA GLU A 101 6.77 15.58 -21.19
C GLU A 101 6.12 16.63 -20.28
N PRO A 102 6.86 17.68 -19.85
CA PRO A 102 6.38 18.66 -18.89
C PRO A 102 5.15 19.45 -19.34
N THR A 103 4.95 19.60 -20.65
CA THR A 103 3.86 20.37 -21.27
C THR A 103 2.61 19.54 -21.56
N ASN A 104 2.57 18.26 -21.14
CA ASN A 104 1.44 17.39 -21.42
C ASN A 104 0.20 17.79 -20.58
N ALA A 105 -0.74 18.49 -21.22
CA ALA A 105 -1.94 19.01 -20.57
C ALA A 105 -2.83 17.92 -19.91
N LEU A 106 -2.85 16.70 -20.45
CA LEU A 106 -3.63 15.60 -19.86
C LEU A 106 -3.01 15.12 -18.55
N LEU A 107 -1.68 15.03 -18.48
CA LEU A 107 -0.97 14.65 -17.26
C LEU A 107 -1.04 15.75 -16.20
N GLN A 108 -0.90 17.02 -16.59
CA GLN A 108 -1.06 18.15 -15.67
C GLN A 108 -2.46 18.18 -15.06
N LYS A 109 -3.49 17.99 -15.88
CA LYS A 109 -4.88 17.91 -15.40
C LYS A 109 -5.08 16.72 -14.46
N GLY A 110 -4.59 15.54 -14.84
CA GLY A 110 -4.69 14.34 -14.00
C GLY A 110 -3.96 14.47 -12.66
N LEU A 111 -2.78 15.11 -12.65
CA LEU A 111 -2.05 15.43 -11.43
C LEU A 111 -2.85 16.36 -10.52
N GLN A 112 -3.42 17.43 -11.09
CA GLN A 112 -4.23 18.39 -10.33
C GLN A 112 -5.48 17.72 -9.72
N GLU A 113 -6.19 16.89 -10.49
CA GLU A 113 -7.35 16.12 -10.00
C GLU A 113 -6.94 15.15 -8.88
N THR A 114 -5.77 14.51 -9.00
CA THR A 114 -5.21 13.61 -7.98
C THR A 114 -4.87 14.35 -6.70
N GLN A 115 -4.20 15.51 -6.80
CA GLN A 115 -3.86 16.35 -5.65
C GLN A 115 -5.12 16.85 -4.93
N GLN A 116 -6.13 17.30 -5.66
CA GLN A 116 -7.42 17.68 -5.08
C GLN A 116 -8.12 16.51 -4.38
N ALA A 117 -8.06 15.29 -4.95
CA ALA A 117 -8.61 14.10 -4.31
C ALA A 117 -7.87 13.77 -3.00
N MET A 118 -6.54 13.88 -2.99
CA MET A 118 -5.71 13.70 -1.79
C MET A 118 -6.02 14.75 -0.71
N GLU A 119 -6.14 16.02 -1.09
CA GLU A 119 -6.51 17.10 -0.17
C GLU A 119 -7.90 16.89 0.42
N LYS A 120 -8.86 16.44 -0.40
CA LYS A 120 -10.21 16.12 0.05
C LYS A 120 -10.24 14.91 0.99
N GLU A 121 -9.42 13.90 0.75
CA GLU A 121 -9.31 12.74 1.63
C GLU A 121 -8.66 13.14 2.97
N ALA A 122 -7.61 13.95 2.93
CA ALA A 122 -6.97 14.51 4.13
C ALA A 122 -7.93 15.40 4.93
N SER A 123 -8.73 16.25 4.26
CA SER A 123 -9.71 17.10 4.93
C SER A 123 -10.88 16.30 5.52
N MET A 124 -11.32 15.22 4.87
CA MET A 124 -12.32 14.29 5.43
C MET A 124 -11.82 13.59 6.69
N GLY A 125 -10.52 13.26 6.78
CA GLY A 125 -9.92 12.68 7.99
C GLY A 125 -9.89 13.65 9.17
N ILE A 126 -9.65 14.95 8.92
CA ILE A 126 -9.59 15.97 9.97
C ILE A 126 -11.00 16.49 10.34
N GLY A 127 -11.91 16.56 9.38
CA GLY A 127 -13.31 16.95 9.61
C GLY A 127 -14.07 16.01 10.56
N GLN A 128 -13.61 14.76 10.73
CA GLN A 128 -14.16 13.82 11.72
C GLN A 128 -13.97 14.30 13.18
N PHE A 129 -12.96 15.11 13.47
CA PHE A 129 -12.77 15.69 14.81
C PHE A 129 -13.81 16.77 15.14
N PHE A 130 -14.38 17.39 14.12
CA PHE A 130 -15.46 18.37 14.22
C PHE A 130 -16.83 17.69 14.08
N GLY A 131 -17.01 16.51 14.70
CA GLY A 131 -18.27 15.79 14.74
C GLY A 131 -19.33 16.46 15.63
N PRO A 132 -20.54 15.86 15.75
CA PRO A 132 -21.63 16.39 16.58
C PRO A 132 -21.25 16.59 18.06
N ASP A 133 -20.23 15.87 18.53
CA ASP A 133 -19.71 15.89 19.90
C ASP A 133 -18.55 16.88 20.12
N VAL A 134 -18.13 17.65 19.10
CA VAL A 134 -16.98 18.56 19.20
C VAL A 134 -17.10 19.54 20.37
N PHE A 135 -18.29 20.12 20.59
CA PHE A 135 -18.52 21.06 21.70
C PHE A 135 -18.48 20.37 23.07
N THR A 136 -18.90 19.10 23.14
CA THR A 136 -18.81 18.31 24.37
C THR A 136 -17.34 18.01 24.68
N LYS A 137 -16.54 17.67 23.67
CA LYS A 137 -15.10 17.45 23.79
C LYS A 137 -14.35 18.73 24.18
N MET A 138 -14.71 19.87 23.59
CA MET A 138 -14.17 21.18 23.96
C MET A 138 -14.45 21.52 25.42
N ALA A 139 -15.69 21.34 25.88
CA ALA A 139 -16.07 21.62 27.27
C ALA A 139 -15.38 20.67 28.27
N SER A 140 -15.09 19.43 27.86
CA SER A 140 -14.39 18.46 28.71
C SER A 140 -12.86 18.66 28.79
N ASN A 141 -12.28 19.51 27.95
CA ASN A 141 -10.85 19.76 27.92
C ASN A 141 -10.51 21.09 28.62
N PRO A 142 -9.75 21.09 29.74
CA PRO A 142 -9.47 22.30 30.52
C PRO A 142 -8.82 23.44 29.73
N LYS A 143 -8.03 23.13 28.68
CA LYS A 143 -7.38 24.15 27.84
C LYS A 143 -8.29 24.68 26.73
N LEU A 144 -9.28 23.90 26.29
CA LEU A 144 -10.19 24.27 25.19
C LEU A 144 -11.52 24.86 25.69
N SER A 145 -11.95 24.50 26.90
CA SER A 145 -13.21 24.97 27.49
C SER A 145 -13.32 26.51 27.51
N PRO A 146 -12.27 27.28 27.86
CA PRO A 146 -12.36 28.74 27.87
C PRO A 146 -12.50 29.35 26.47
N LEU A 147 -12.06 28.64 25.42
CA LEU A 147 -12.23 29.09 24.04
C LEU A 147 -13.70 29.06 23.58
N LEU A 148 -14.58 28.33 24.29
CA LEU A 148 -16.02 28.33 24.03
C LEU A 148 -16.69 29.68 24.32
N ALA A 149 -16.05 30.55 25.11
CA ALA A 149 -16.54 31.89 25.39
C ALA A 149 -16.41 32.85 24.20
N GLN A 150 -15.70 32.46 23.13
CA GLN A 150 -15.45 33.29 21.95
C GLN A 150 -16.50 33.01 20.85
N PRO A 151 -17.46 33.92 20.62
CA PRO A 151 -18.59 33.65 19.71
C PRO A 151 -18.16 33.43 18.26
N ASP A 152 -17.13 34.13 17.81
CA ASP A 152 -16.59 34.02 16.45
C ASP A 152 -15.94 32.65 16.19
N LEU A 153 -15.27 32.09 17.19
CA LEU A 153 -14.69 30.75 17.11
C LEU A 153 -15.80 29.68 17.09
N VAL A 154 -16.83 29.83 17.93
CA VAL A 154 -17.98 28.91 17.95
C VAL A 154 -18.70 28.90 16.60
N GLU A 155 -18.86 30.04 15.95
CA GLU A 155 -19.43 30.11 14.59
C GLU A 155 -18.56 29.40 13.55
N LYS A 156 -17.24 29.58 13.58
CA LYS A 156 -16.31 28.85 12.69
C LYS A 156 -16.39 27.34 12.90
N VAL A 157 -16.45 26.89 14.16
CA VAL A 157 -16.62 25.45 14.50
C VAL A 157 -17.95 24.92 13.97
N ARG A 158 -19.06 25.68 14.09
CA ARG A 158 -20.35 25.30 13.50
C ARG A 158 -20.32 25.27 11.97
N ALA A 159 -19.63 26.20 11.33
CA ALA A 159 -19.44 26.21 9.89
C ALA A 159 -18.67 24.97 9.41
N ILE A 160 -17.65 24.55 10.16
CA ILE A 160 -16.88 23.33 9.90
C ILE A 160 -17.74 22.07 10.14
N GLN A 161 -18.56 22.04 11.20
CA GLN A 161 -19.53 20.95 11.43
C GLN A 161 -20.54 20.80 10.29
N ALA A 162 -21.06 21.93 9.79
CA ALA A 162 -22.03 21.93 8.70
C ALA A 162 -21.39 21.59 7.35
N ASN A 163 -20.12 21.96 7.14
CA ASN A 163 -19.38 21.71 5.93
C ASN A 163 -17.89 21.43 6.26
N PRO A 164 -17.43 20.17 6.21
CA PRO A 164 -16.03 19.83 6.49
C PRO A 164 -15.01 20.56 5.62
N ASN A 165 -15.39 21.03 4.43
CA ASN A 165 -14.51 21.83 3.56
C ASN A 165 -14.29 23.27 4.05
N ALA A 166 -15.16 23.78 4.94
CA ALA A 166 -14.97 25.09 5.57
C ALA A 166 -13.75 25.12 6.50
N LEU A 167 -13.24 23.95 6.91
CA LEU A 167 -12.01 23.84 7.68
C LEU A 167 -10.85 24.56 6.97
N ASN A 168 -10.68 24.35 5.66
CA ASN A 168 -9.61 24.97 4.87
C ASN A 168 -9.64 26.50 4.91
N GLN A 169 -10.83 27.10 5.04
CA GLN A 169 -11.01 28.55 5.12
C GLN A 169 -10.66 29.11 6.51
N HIS A 170 -10.62 28.24 7.53
CA HIS A 170 -10.39 28.61 8.92
C HIS A 170 -9.08 28.05 9.50
N MET A 171 -8.31 27.25 8.72
CA MET A 171 -7.03 26.67 9.14
C MET A 171 -5.95 27.70 9.53
N GLN A 172 -6.07 28.93 9.05
CA GLN A 172 -5.16 30.02 9.42
C GLN A 172 -5.45 30.61 10.80
N ASP A 173 -6.60 30.30 11.39
CA ASP A 173 -6.94 30.71 12.75
C ASP A 173 -6.18 29.83 13.75
N PRO A 174 -5.26 30.39 14.55
CA PRO A 174 -4.42 29.58 15.42
C PRO A 174 -5.22 28.91 16.55
N ARG A 175 -6.44 29.37 16.83
CA ARG A 175 -7.38 28.72 17.77
C ARG A 175 -7.99 27.45 17.18
N ILE A 176 -8.24 27.41 15.86
CA ILE A 176 -8.72 26.20 15.17
C ILE A 176 -7.64 25.12 15.16
N MET A 177 -6.36 25.49 15.01
CA MET A 177 -5.25 24.54 15.16
C MET A 177 -5.06 24.06 16.60
N SER A 178 -5.22 24.94 17.60
CA SER A 178 -5.18 24.54 19.00
C SER A 178 -6.31 23.55 19.34
N LEU A 179 -7.51 23.83 18.84
CA LEU A 179 -8.67 22.95 18.92
C LEU A 179 -8.40 21.59 18.29
N LEU A 180 -7.82 21.57 17.08
CA LEU A 180 -7.48 20.31 16.41
C LEU A 180 -6.43 19.51 17.20
N MET A 181 -5.37 20.14 17.68
CA MET A 181 -4.36 19.49 18.53
C MET A 181 -4.98 18.87 19.77
N GLY A 182 -5.82 19.63 20.49
CA GLY A 182 -6.48 19.12 21.70
C GLY A 182 -7.50 18.00 21.43
N LEU A 183 -8.20 18.04 20.29
CA LEU A 183 -9.11 16.96 19.87
C LEU A 183 -8.37 15.69 19.41
N MET A 184 -7.13 15.83 18.95
CA MET A 184 -6.22 14.72 18.64
C MET A 184 -5.45 14.19 19.86
N GLY A 185 -5.69 14.74 21.05
CA GLY A 185 -4.98 14.37 22.28
C GLY A 185 -3.53 14.87 22.34
N LEU A 186 -3.17 15.84 21.49
CA LEU A 186 -1.90 16.55 21.52
C LEU A 186 -2.00 17.78 22.42
N ASP A 187 -0.86 18.30 22.87
CA ASP A 187 -0.83 19.42 23.79
C ASP A 187 -1.32 20.70 23.09
N ALA A 188 -2.54 21.12 23.42
CA ALA A 188 -3.17 22.32 22.91
C ALA A 188 -2.60 23.57 23.60
N ARG A 189 -2.53 24.67 22.86
CA ARG A 189 -2.23 26.00 23.42
C ARG A 189 -3.43 26.50 24.23
N GLY A 190 -3.13 27.08 25.39
CA GLY A 190 -4.12 27.52 26.36
C GLY A 190 -4.66 28.92 26.05
N PRO A 191 -5.67 29.39 26.81
CA PRO A 191 -6.22 30.74 26.68
C PRO A 191 -5.18 31.83 26.88
N GLU A 192 -4.17 31.58 27.71
CA GLU A 192 -3.02 32.48 27.93
C GLU A 192 -2.19 32.73 26.66
N ASP A 193 -2.29 31.86 25.64
CA ASP A 193 -1.59 32.01 24.36
C ASP A 193 -2.38 32.83 23.33
N PHE A 194 -3.62 33.25 23.64
CA PHE A 194 -4.52 33.95 22.72
C PHE A 194 -5.09 35.25 23.33
N PRO A 195 -4.75 36.43 22.79
CA PRO A 195 -5.27 37.71 23.29
C PRO A 195 -6.81 37.77 23.22
N GLY A 196 -7.47 38.14 24.32
CA GLY A 196 -8.93 38.28 24.42
C GLY A 196 -9.69 37.07 24.96
N ALA A 197 -9.00 36.00 25.38
CA ALA A 197 -9.62 34.81 25.99
C ALA A 197 -9.78 34.89 27.52
N ALA A 198 -9.14 35.86 28.19
CA ALA A 198 -8.96 35.87 29.65
C ALA A 198 -10.09 36.53 30.46
N ASP A 199 -10.99 37.30 29.83
CA ASP A 199 -11.93 38.17 30.56
C ASP A 199 -13.27 37.49 30.95
N ALA A 200 -13.42 36.17 30.80
CA ALA A 200 -14.70 35.48 31.04
C ALA A 200 -14.62 34.28 32.00
N ALA A 201 -13.55 34.16 32.79
CA ALA A 201 -13.34 33.00 33.67
C ALA A 201 -14.08 33.06 35.02
N GLU A 202 -14.85 34.12 35.31
CA GLU A 202 -15.60 34.27 36.56
C GLU A 202 -17.09 34.54 36.29
N GLU A 203 -17.81 33.55 35.75
CA GLU A 203 -19.27 33.46 35.94
C GLU A 203 -19.72 32.01 35.63
N GLU A 204 -20.30 31.34 36.64
CA GLU A 204 -20.96 30.04 36.46
C GLU A 204 -22.12 30.19 35.47
N MET A 205 -21.96 29.68 34.25
CA MET A 205 -23.03 29.65 33.27
C MET A 205 -23.96 28.44 33.48
N PRO A 206 -25.30 28.63 33.40
CA PRO A 206 -26.26 27.53 33.44
C PRO A 206 -26.26 26.74 32.12
N ALA A 207 -26.56 25.44 32.23
CA ALA A 207 -26.68 24.52 31.10
C ALA A 207 -27.64 25.04 30.01
N PRO A 208 -27.32 24.88 28.71
CA PRO A 208 -28.19 25.35 27.65
C PRO A 208 -29.37 24.40 27.49
N THR A 209 -30.57 24.86 27.85
CA THR A 209 -31.83 24.29 27.36
C THR A 209 -31.92 24.44 25.83
N PRO A 210 -32.38 23.44 25.09
CA PRO A 210 -32.51 23.53 23.63
C PRO A 210 -33.59 24.56 23.25
N LYS A 211 -33.18 25.69 22.66
CA LYS A 211 -34.09 26.64 22.01
C LYS A 211 -34.62 26.04 20.71
N LYS A 212 -35.94 25.82 20.70
CA LYS A 212 -36.78 25.67 19.51
C LYS A 212 -36.42 26.77 18.49
N ALA A 213 -36.10 26.36 17.26
CA ALA A 213 -36.03 27.28 16.13
C ALA A 213 -37.40 27.92 15.93
N ALA A 214 -37.41 29.25 15.81
CA ALA A 214 -38.59 30.02 15.42
C ALA A 214 -38.86 29.74 13.93
N GLU A 215 -40.04 29.21 13.63
CA GLU A 215 -40.63 29.22 12.30
C GLU A 215 -41.04 30.65 11.94
N GLU A 216 -40.73 31.07 10.71
CA GLU A 216 -41.32 32.25 10.09
C GLU A 216 -42.85 32.08 9.97
N PRO A 217 -43.64 33.16 10.10
CA PRO A 217 -45.09 33.05 10.02
C PRO A 217 -45.52 32.76 8.57
N LYS A 218 -45.93 31.52 8.32
CA LYS A 218 -46.74 31.19 7.15
C LYS A 218 -48.03 32.03 7.18
N LYS A 219 -48.32 32.67 6.05
CA LYS A 219 -49.62 33.28 5.75
C LYS A 219 -50.75 32.33 6.13
N ALA A 220 -51.77 32.87 6.80
CA ALA A 220 -53.01 32.19 7.07
C ALA A 220 -53.64 31.70 5.76
N GLU A 221 -53.58 30.39 5.53
CA GLU A 221 -54.53 29.69 4.68
C GLU A 221 -55.78 29.40 5.52
N GLU A 222 -56.94 29.58 4.89
CA GLU A 222 -58.27 29.31 5.44
C GLU A 222 -58.39 27.86 5.96
N PRO A 223 -59.28 27.59 6.93
CA PRO A 223 -59.35 26.27 7.56
C PRO A 223 -59.86 25.25 6.54
N LYS A 224 -58.96 24.38 6.09
CA LYS A 224 -59.32 23.08 5.51
C LYS A 224 -59.52 22.11 6.66
N ASP A 225 -60.65 21.42 6.63
CA ASP A 225 -61.03 20.36 7.56
C ASP A 225 -59.83 19.43 7.84
N GLU A 226 -59.45 19.30 9.11
CA GLU A 226 -58.44 18.33 9.54
C GLU A 226 -59.03 16.92 9.34
N GLU A 227 -58.67 16.27 8.22
CA GLU A 227 -58.89 14.84 8.05
C GLU A 227 -58.16 14.10 9.19
N MET A 228 -58.91 13.28 9.94
CA MET A 228 -58.32 12.43 10.98
C MET A 228 -57.21 11.57 10.35
N PRO A 229 -56.04 11.44 10.99
CA PRO A 229 -54.94 10.64 10.45
C PRO A 229 -55.42 9.20 10.22
N SER A 230 -55.04 8.64 9.08
CA SER A 230 -55.38 7.26 8.74
C SER A 230 -54.82 6.29 9.78
N GLU A 231 -55.47 5.13 9.94
CA GLU A 231 -55.00 4.07 10.85
C GLU A 231 -53.53 3.67 10.55
N GLU A 232 -53.15 3.69 9.27
CA GLU A 232 -51.78 3.43 8.83
C GLU A 232 -50.78 4.49 9.32
N GLU A 233 -51.15 5.78 9.30
CA GLU A 233 -50.31 6.87 9.81
C GLU A 233 -50.19 6.84 11.34
N LEU A 234 -51.25 6.43 12.03
CA LEU A 234 -51.22 6.22 13.48
C LEU A 234 -50.29 5.06 13.82
N ASN A 235 -50.40 3.93 13.12
CA ASN A 235 -49.53 2.76 13.30
C ASN A 235 -48.07 3.10 13.03
N LYS A 236 -47.75 3.87 11.98
CA LYS A 236 -46.37 4.34 11.71
C LYS A 236 -45.81 5.22 12.83
N LYS A 237 -46.64 6.10 13.41
CA LYS A 237 -46.23 6.93 14.56
C LYS A 237 -45.98 6.08 15.81
N GLU A 238 -46.81 5.08 16.06
CA GLU A 238 -46.62 4.16 17.19
C GLU A 238 -45.41 3.24 17.00
N ALA A 239 -45.19 2.75 15.77
CA ALA A 239 -44.01 1.99 15.39
C ALA A 239 -42.72 2.78 15.64
N LEU A 240 -42.70 4.07 15.32
CA LEU A 240 -41.56 4.94 15.57
C LEU A 240 -41.26 5.08 17.07
N LYS A 241 -42.29 5.27 17.91
CA LYS A 241 -42.15 5.32 19.37
C LYS A 241 -41.60 4.01 19.93
N ALA A 242 -42.13 2.87 19.48
CA ALA A 242 -41.66 1.55 19.90
C ALA A 242 -40.19 1.33 19.47
N LYS A 243 -39.82 1.73 18.25
CA LYS A 243 -38.44 1.68 17.76
C LYS A 243 -37.51 2.54 18.63
N ASP A 244 -37.93 3.72 19.04
CA ASP A 244 -37.12 4.62 19.87
C ASP A 244 -36.93 4.10 21.30
N LEU A 245 -37.96 3.44 21.86
CA LEU A 245 -37.83 2.68 23.12
C LEU A 245 -36.84 1.50 22.96
N GLY A 246 -36.88 0.81 21.82
CA GLY A 246 -35.89 -0.22 21.48
C GLY A 246 -34.48 0.35 21.41
N ASN A 247 -34.29 1.52 20.77
CA ASN A 247 -33.01 2.22 20.69
C ASN A 247 -32.49 2.61 22.09
N ALA A 248 -33.37 3.09 22.97
CA ALA A 248 -33.02 3.44 24.35
C ALA A 248 -32.59 2.19 25.14
N SER A 249 -33.34 1.09 25.02
CA SER A 249 -33.04 -0.19 25.67
C SER A 249 -31.73 -0.80 25.16
N TYR A 250 -31.47 -0.73 23.85
CA TYR A 250 -30.20 -1.15 23.25
C TYR A 250 -29.02 -0.35 23.81
N LYS A 251 -29.14 0.99 23.90
CA LYS A 251 -28.10 1.84 24.51
C LYS A 251 -27.87 1.50 25.99
N ALA A 252 -28.93 1.12 26.70
CA ALA A 252 -28.87 0.65 28.08
C ALA A 252 -28.35 -0.81 28.22
N ARG A 253 -27.97 -1.47 27.11
CA ARG A 253 -27.57 -2.89 27.04
C ARG A 253 -28.62 -3.88 27.56
N LYS A 254 -29.89 -3.47 27.52
CA LYS A 254 -31.03 -4.32 27.84
C LYS A 254 -31.54 -4.96 26.55
N PHE A 255 -30.86 -6.02 26.12
CA PHE A 255 -31.05 -6.58 24.79
C PHE A 255 -32.40 -7.26 24.61
N ASP A 256 -32.89 -8.00 25.60
CA ASP A 256 -34.20 -8.65 25.52
C ASP A 256 -35.34 -7.62 25.44
N GLU A 257 -35.33 -6.60 26.31
CA GLU A 257 -36.28 -5.47 26.25
C GLU A 257 -36.20 -4.74 24.89
N ALA A 258 -34.99 -4.56 24.34
CA ALA A 258 -34.82 -3.95 23.02
C ALA A 258 -35.44 -4.80 21.89
N LEU A 259 -35.28 -6.12 21.92
CA LEU A 259 -35.87 -7.03 20.94
C LEU A 259 -37.39 -7.03 21.00
N GLU A 260 -37.98 -6.97 22.21
CA GLU A 260 -39.44 -6.84 22.39
C GLU A 260 -39.95 -5.54 21.77
N HIS A 261 -39.31 -4.41 22.08
CA HIS A 261 -39.68 -3.12 21.52
C HIS A 261 -39.53 -3.04 20.00
N TYR A 262 -38.45 -3.60 19.43
CA TYR A 262 -38.28 -3.66 17.98
C TYR A 262 -39.27 -4.62 17.31
N SER A 263 -39.63 -5.74 17.96
CA SER A 263 -40.62 -6.67 17.39
C SER A 263 -42.01 -6.03 17.38
N LYS A 264 -42.40 -5.33 18.46
CA LYS A 264 -43.62 -4.52 18.48
C LYS A 264 -43.60 -3.41 17.42
N ALA A 265 -42.46 -2.75 17.22
CA ALA A 265 -42.33 -1.74 16.18
C ALA A 265 -42.53 -2.33 14.78
N TRP A 266 -42.02 -3.54 14.54
CA TRP A 266 -42.14 -4.26 13.28
C TRP A 266 -43.56 -4.75 13.00
N GLU A 267 -44.29 -5.21 14.02
CA GLU A 267 -45.71 -5.57 13.91
C GLU A 267 -46.59 -4.38 13.48
N LEU A 268 -46.23 -3.16 13.91
CA LEU A 268 -46.96 -1.93 13.58
C LEU A 268 -46.56 -1.33 12.21
N ASP A 269 -45.31 -1.52 11.78
CA ASP A 269 -44.81 -1.05 10.47
C ASP A 269 -43.76 -2.02 9.92
N SER A 270 -44.23 -2.99 9.12
CA SER A 270 -43.40 -4.00 8.46
C SER A 270 -42.72 -3.49 7.17
N THR A 271 -42.72 -2.19 6.91
CA THR A 271 -42.04 -1.59 5.74
C THR A 271 -40.74 -0.88 6.12
N ASN A 272 -40.58 -0.55 7.41
CA ASN A 272 -39.45 0.21 7.91
C ASN A 272 -38.23 -0.65 8.22
N VAL A 273 -37.41 -0.87 7.20
CA VAL A 273 -36.15 -1.62 7.25
C VAL A 273 -35.21 -1.19 8.38
N SER A 274 -35.26 0.07 8.83
CA SER A 274 -34.39 0.53 9.92
C SER A 274 -34.61 -0.26 11.21
N ILE A 275 -35.84 -0.75 11.46
CA ILE A 275 -36.19 -1.59 12.61
C ILE A 275 -35.43 -2.91 12.56
N LEU A 276 -35.50 -3.63 11.43
CA LEU A 276 -34.78 -4.89 11.25
C LEU A 276 -33.25 -4.70 11.35
N THR A 277 -32.69 -3.64 10.77
CA THR A 277 -31.25 -3.37 10.89
C THR A 277 -30.80 -3.04 12.31
N ASN A 278 -31.70 -2.58 13.18
CA ASN A 278 -31.44 -2.34 14.59
C ASN A 278 -31.63 -3.64 15.42
N LYS A 279 -32.67 -4.42 15.13
CA LYS A 279 -32.88 -5.76 15.72
C LYS A 279 -31.69 -6.68 15.44
N ALA A 280 -31.19 -6.69 14.21
CA ALA A 280 -29.97 -7.42 13.85
C ALA A 280 -28.73 -6.94 14.62
N ALA A 281 -28.64 -5.64 14.95
CA ALA A 281 -27.56 -5.12 15.78
C ALA A 281 -27.61 -5.71 17.19
N VAL A 282 -28.81 -5.86 17.76
CA VAL A 282 -29.01 -6.48 19.08
C VAL A 282 -28.52 -7.93 19.06
N TYR A 283 -28.97 -8.74 18.09
CA TYR A 283 -28.51 -10.13 17.97
C TYR A 283 -27.01 -10.25 17.79
N PHE A 284 -26.39 -9.33 17.03
CA PHE A 284 -24.94 -9.28 16.88
C PHE A 284 -24.22 -9.04 18.22
N GLU A 285 -24.67 -8.07 19.01
CA GLU A 285 -24.08 -7.76 20.33
C GLU A 285 -24.30 -8.89 21.35
N MET A 286 -25.40 -9.63 21.24
CA MET A 286 -25.65 -10.83 22.05
C MET A 286 -24.78 -12.03 21.64
N GLY A 287 -24.04 -11.93 20.53
CA GLY A 287 -23.28 -13.05 19.95
C GLY A 287 -24.16 -14.09 19.23
N ASN A 288 -25.46 -13.81 19.07
CA ASN A 288 -26.37 -14.66 18.30
C ASN A 288 -26.24 -14.34 16.81
N PHE A 289 -25.13 -14.80 16.22
CA PHE A 289 -24.75 -14.45 14.86
C PHE A 289 -25.70 -15.03 13.80
N ASP A 290 -26.29 -16.20 14.02
CA ASP A 290 -27.18 -16.82 13.04
C ASP A 290 -28.51 -16.05 12.93
N GLU A 291 -29.10 -15.65 14.06
CA GLU A 291 -30.29 -14.78 14.06
C GLU A 291 -29.99 -13.37 13.55
N CYS A 292 -28.79 -12.85 13.83
CA CYS A 292 -28.32 -11.60 13.22
C CYS A 292 -28.30 -11.70 11.68
N ILE A 293 -27.77 -12.79 11.12
CA ILE A 293 -27.69 -12.99 9.67
C ILE A 293 -29.09 -13.08 9.07
N LYS A 294 -29.97 -13.92 9.64
CA LYS A 294 -31.37 -14.06 9.19
C LYS A 294 -32.11 -12.72 9.19
N THR A 295 -32.01 -11.97 10.29
CA THR A 295 -32.66 -10.66 10.43
C THR A 295 -32.11 -9.64 9.42
N CYS A 296 -30.81 -9.70 9.11
CA CYS A 296 -30.23 -8.85 8.06
C CYS A 296 -30.68 -9.27 6.66
N GLU A 297 -30.85 -10.56 6.38
CA GLU A 297 -31.38 -11.05 5.11
C GLU A 297 -32.82 -10.59 4.89
N GLU A 298 -33.68 -10.71 5.92
CA GLU A 298 -35.02 -10.14 5.92
C GLU A 298 -35.00 -8.63 5.66
N ALA A 299 -34.08 -7.88 6.29
CA ALA A 299 -33.92 -6.45 6.07
C ALA A 299 -33.55 -6.10 4.63
N ILE A 300 -32.77 -6.94 3.96
CA ILE A 300 -32.36 -6.74 2.55
C ILE A 300 -33.55 -7.00 1.63
N ASP A 301 -34.31 -8.06 1.87
CA ASP A 301 -35.45 -8.43 1.02
C ASP A 301 -36.56 -7.38 1.10
N VAL A 302 -37.00 -7.04 2.32
CA VAL A 302 -37.96 -5.94 2.57
C VAL A 302 -37.44 -4.64 1.98
N GLY A 303 -36.15 -4.33 2.19
CA GLY A 303 -35.58 -3.07 1.70
C GLY A 303 -35.55 -2.96 0.18
N ARG A 304 -35.38 -4.07 -0.54
CA ARG A 304 -35.47 -4.09 -2.00
C ARG A 304 -36.91 -3.99 -2.48
N GLU A 305 -37.83 -4.68 -1.81
CA GLU A 305 -39.27 -4.63 -2.12
C GLU A 305 -39.83 -3.21 -1.96
N HIS A 306 -39.50 -2.54 -0.86
CA HIS A 306 -39.98 -1.20 -0.53
C HIS A 306 -39.06 -0.06 -1.01
N ARG A 307 -38.01 -0.36 -1.79
CA ARG A 307 -37.04 0.62 -2.32
C ARG A 307 -36.44 1.52 -1.24
N ALA A 308 -36.09 0.92 -0.10
CA ALA A 308 -35.42 1.61 0.99
C ALA A 308 -34.05 2.17 0.55
N ASP A 309 -33.53 3.13 1.31
CA ASP A 309 -32.21 3.70 1.08
C ASP A 309 -31.16 2.57 0.99
N TYR A 310 -30.42 2.53 -0.12
CA TYR A 310 -29.36 1.56 -0.39
C TYR A 310 -28.29 1.52 0.72
N LYS A 311 -28.12 2.60 1.48
CA LYS A 311 -27.25 2.63 2.66
C LYS A 311 -27.71 1.68 3.77
N LEU A 312 -29.02 1.46 3.94
CA LEU A 312 -29.55 0.51 4.92
C LEU A 312 -29.29 -0.93 4.48
N ILE A 313 -29.44 -1.22 3.18
CA ILE A 313 -29.10 -2.52 2.58
C ILE A 313 -27.60 -2.78 2.74
N ALA A 314 -26.76 -1.80 2.44
CA ALA A 314 -25.31 -1.89 2.65
C ALA A 314 -24.98 -2.15 4.13
N LYS A 315 -25.64 -1.46 5.06
CA LYS A 315 -25.45 -1.69 6.52
C LYS A 315 -25.82 -3.11 6.94
N ALA A 316 -26.91 -3.67 6.41
CA ALA A 316 -27.30 -5.05 6.67
C ALA A 316 -26.26 -6.04 6.13
N LEU A 317 -25.81 -5.88 4.88
CA LEU A 317 -24.76 -6.70 4.26
C LEU A 317 -23.43 -6.63 5.03
N GLY A 318 -23.01 -5.43 5.43
CA GLY A 318 -21.81 -5.24 6.23
C GLY A 318 -21.90 -5.93 7.58
N ARG A 319 -23.09 -5.94 8.20
CA ARG A 319 -23.32 -6.67 9.46
C ARG A 319 -23.30 -8.18 9.29
N ILE A 320 -23.83 -8.72 8.17
CA ILE A 320 -23.66 -10.13 7.83
C ILE A 320 -22.16 -10.49 7.70
N GLY A 321 -21.39 -9.63 7.02
CA GLY A 321 -19.93 -9.78 6.94
C GLY A 321 -19.27 -9.82 8.32
N ASN A 322 -19.65 -8.91 9.23
CA ASN A 322 -19.16 -8.90 10.62
C ASN A 322 -19.51 -10.20 11.36
N ALA A 323 -20.73 -10.71 11.20
CA ALA A 323 -21.21 -11.93 11.85
C ALA A 323 -20.39 -13.15 11.39
N TYR A 324 -20.19 -13.31 10.08
CA TYR A 324 -19.33 -14.37 9.54
C TYR A 324 -17.88 -14.24 10.01
N ALA A 325 -17.34 -13.03 10.09
CA ALA A 325 -15.99 -12.80 10.61
C ALA A 325 -15.87 -13.26 12.08
N LYS A 326 -16.88 -12.99 12.91
CA LYS A 326 -16.91 -13.47 14.31
C LYS A 326 -17.04 -14.99 14.43
N GLN A 327 -17.67 -15.65 13.46
CA GLN A 327 -17.73 -17.12 13.36
C GLN A 327 -16.45 -17.74 12.75
N ASN A 328 -15.41 -16.96 12.45
CA ASN A 328 -14.21 -17.38 11.72
C ASN A 328 -14.49 -17.96 10.30
N LYS A 329 -15.65 -17.63 9.73
CA LYS A 329 -16.05 -17.98 8.36
C LYS A 329 -15.58 -16.90 7.39
N LEU A 330 -14.27 -16.86 7.16
CA LEU A 330 -13.61 -15.74 6.49
C LEU A 330 -14.02 -15.59 5.02
N ALA A 331 -14.28 -16.69 4.30
CA ALA A 331 -14.69 -16.63 2.89
C ALA A 331 -16.06 -15.95 2.73
N GLU A 332 -16.99 -16.27 3.61
CA GLU A 332 -18.33 -15.69 3.68
C GLU A 332 -18.27 -14.23 4.11
N ALA A 333 -17.43 -13.90 5.10
CA ALA A 333 -17.20 -12.52 5.52
C ALA A 333 -16.75 -11.64 4.35
N ILE A 334 -15.71 -12.07 3.61
CA ILE A 334 -15.18 -11.39 2.42
C ILE A 334 -16.29 -11.19 1.38
N LYS A 335 -17.07 -12.25 1.09
CA LYS A 335 -18.20 -12.19 0.14
C LYS A 335 -19.22 -11.11 0.52
N TYR A 336 -19.63 -11.04 1.79
CA TYR A 336 -20.65 -10.08 2.22
C TYR A 336 -20.11 -8.66 2.40
N TYR A 337 -18.85 -8.48 2.78
CA TYR A 337 -18.20 -7.17 2.72
C TYR A 337 -18.11 -6.66 1.28
N GLY A 338 -17.75 -7.50 0.31
CA GLY A 338 -17.76 -7.15 -1.10
C GLY A 338 -19.14 -6.71 -1.59
N LYS A 339 -20.20 -7.46 -1.22
CA LYS A 339 -21.59 -7.06 -1.51
C LYS A 339 -21.95 -5.72 -0.87
N SER A 340 -21.60 -5.50 0.39
CA SER A 340 -21.84 -4.24 1.09
C SER A 340 -21.18 -3.05 0.39
N LEU A 341 -19.92 -3.19 -0.04
CA LEU A 341 -19.18 -2.12 -0.71
C LEU A 341 -19.70 -1.83 -2.12
N ALA A 342 -20.31 -2.82 -2.79
CA ALA A 342 -20.96 -2.64 -4.07
C ALA A 342 -22.24 -1.79 -3.96
N GLU A 343 -22.99 -1.93 -2.84
CA GLU A 343 -24.17 -1.11 -2.56
C GLU A 343 -23.78 0.30 -2.07
N HIS A 344 -22.87 0.39 -1.10
CA HIS A 344 -22.35 1.66 -0.59
C HIS A 344 -20.94 1.49 -0.01
N ARG A 345 -19.95 2.14 -0.64
CA ARG A 345 -18.55 2.05 -0.21
C ARG A 345 -18.31 2.89 1.05
N THR A 346 -17.92 2.23 2.14
CA THR A 346 -17.55 2.89 3.40
C THR A 346 -16.14 2.47 3.85
N PRO A 347 -15.32 3.38 4.41
CA PRO A 347 -13.98 3.06 4.89
C PRO A 347 -13.93 1.92 5.92
N ASP A 348 -14.88 1.87 6.86
CA ASP A 348 -14.96 0.81 7.89
C ASP A 348 -15.06 -0.59 7.27
N ILE A 349 -16.02 -0.80 6.37
CA ILE A 349 -16.19 -2.09 5.70
C ILE A 349 -15.01 -2.43 4.78
N LEU A 350 -14.38 -1.43 4.14
CA LEU A 350 -13.19 -1.66 3.33
C LEU A 350 -12.00 -2.14 4.19
N ALA A 351 -11.81 -1.56 5.37
CA ALA A 351 -10.79 -2.00 6.31
C ALA A 351 -11.04 -3.44 6.75
N LYS A 352 -12.28 -3.76 7.12
CA LYS A 352 -12.67 -5.12 7.53
C LYS A 352 -12.55 -6.16 6.42
N LEU A 353 -12.82 -5.78 5.17
CA LEU A 353 -12.58 -6.64 4.01
C LEU A 353 -11.09 -6.99 3.91
N LYS A 354 -10.21 -5.98 3.94
CA LYS A 354 -8.75 -6.18 3.88
C LYS A 354 -8.23 -7.02 5.05
N GLU A 355 -8.76 -6.81 6.25
CA GLU A 355 -8.42 -7.61 7.43
C GLU A 355 -8.84 -9.07 7.26
N ALA A 356 -10.07 -9.32 6.78
CA ALA A 356 -10.55 -10.68 6.53
C ALA A 356 -9.76 -11.40 5.43
N GLU A 357 -9.41 -10.70 4.34
CA GLU A 357 -8.55 -11.23 3.27
C GLU A 357 -7.16 -11.59 3.79
N LYS A 358 -6.55 -10.71 4.59
CA LYS A 358 -5.24 -10.97 5.22
C LYS A 358 -5.31 -12.15 6.20
N ALA A 359 -6.35 -12.22 7.02
CA ALA A 359 -6.55 -13.32 7.96
C ALA A 359 -6.73 -14.65 7.22
N LYS A 360 -7.50 -14.66 6.14
CA LYS A 360 -7.73 -15.86 5.31
C LYS A 360 -6.42 -16.32 4.66
N ALA A 361 -5.69 -15.41 4.02
CA ALA A 361 -4.42 -15.73 3.39
C ALA A 361 -3.38 -16.27 4.39
N LYS A 362 -3.35 -15.70 5.62
CA LYS A 362 -2.51 -16.21 6.70
C LYS A 362 -2.90 -17.63 7.12
N ALA A 363 -4.19 -17.87 7.36
CA ALA A 363 -4.69 -19.19 7.75
C ALA A 363 -4.44 -20.25 6.67
N GLU A 364 -4.64 -19.91 5.39
CA GLU A 364 -4.35 -20.78 4.26
C GLU A 364 -2.85 -21.10 4.16
N LYS A 365 -1.98 -20.10 4.33
CA LYS A 365 -0.52 -20.31 4.34
C LYS A 365 -0.08 -21.22 5.50
N GLU A 366 -0.62 -20.99 6.70
CA GLU A 366 -0.32 -21.82 7.88
C GLU A 366 -0.82 -23.26 7.69
N ALA A 367 -2.02 -23.45 7.12
CA ALA A 367 -2.56 -24.76 6.80
C ALA A 367 -1.76 -25.49 5.71
N TYR A 368 -1.12 -24.75 4.80
CA TYR A 368 -0.26 -25.32 3.75
C TYR A 368 1.15 -25.68 4.25
N ARG A 369 1.52 -25.25 5.47
CA ARG A 369 2.85 -25.44 6.00
C ARG A 369 3.09 -26.90 6.37
N ASP A 370 4.07 -27.52 5.74
CA ASP A 370 4.50 -28.88 6.04
C ASP A 370 6.00 -29.03 5.78
N PRO A 371 6.84 -29.05 6.84
CA PRO A 371 8.29 -29.16 6.69
C PRO A 371 8.76 -30.48 6.04
N ALA A 372 8.02 -31.58 6.21
CA ALA A 372 8.38 -32.87 5.62
C ALA A 372 8.15 -32.83 4.10
N LEU A 373 6.97 -32.39 3.68
CA LEU A 373 6.66 -32.21 2.25
C LEU A 373 7.51 -31.09 1.61
N SER A 374 7.95 -30.09 2.40
CA SER A 374 8.93 -29.10 1.94
C SER A 374 10.27 -29.76 1.61
N ALA A 375 10.78 -30.62 2.50
CA ALA A 375 12.02 -31.36 2.26
C ALA A 375 11.92 -32.27 1.04
N GLU A 376 10.79 -32.96 0.86
CA GLU A 376 10.54 -33.79 -0.34
C GLU A 376 10.53 -32.96 -1.63
N ALA A 377 9.85 -31.81 -1.63
CA ALA A 377 9.84 -30.89 -2.78
C ALA A 377 11.25 -30.37 -3.08
N ARG A 378 12.04 -30.02 -2.06
CA ARG A 378 13.43 -29.62 -2.23
C ARG A 378 14.27 -30.74 -2.84
N ASP A 379 14.04 -32.00 -2.46
CA ASP A 379 14.77 -33.14 -3.01
C ASP A 379 14.37 -33.46 -4.47
N ARG A 380 13.10 -33.27 -4.84
CA ARG A 380 12.68 -33.28 -6.26
C ARG A 380 13.34 -32.16 -7.06
N GLY A 381 13.38 -30.94 -6.51
CA GLY A 381 14.10 -29.81 -7.09
C GLY A 381 15.60 -30.12 -7.30
N ASN A 382 16.23 -30.77 -6.32
CA ASN A 382 17.63 -31.23 -6.42
C ASN A 382 17.79 -32.25 -7.58
N ALA A 383 16.82 -33.14 -7.77
CA ALA A 383 16.85 -34.12 -8.86
C ALA A 383 16.73 -33.46 -10.25
N PHE A 384 15.84 -32.48 -10.41
CA PHE A 384 15.73 -31.69 -11.64
C PHE A 384 16.99 -30.84 -11.89
N PHE A 385 17.54 -30.22 -10.84
CA PHE A 385 18.79 -29.46 -10.95
C PHE A 385 19.95 -30.31 -11.47
N LYS A 386 20.08 -31.55 -10.99
CA LYS A 386 21.11 -32.51 -11.49
C LYS A 386 20.92 -32.88 -12.96
N LYS A 387 19.69 -32.83 -13.47
CA LYS A 387 19.35 -33.04 -14.89
C LYS A 387 19.52 -31.76 -15.73
N SER A 388 19.99 -30.66 -15.14
CA SER A 388 20.02 -29.32 -15.74
C SER A 388 18.65 -28.78 -16.17
N ASP A 389 17.57 -29.35 -15.65
CA ASP A 389 16.21 -28.83 -15.85
C ASP A 389 15.92 -27.76 -14.80
N PHE A 390 16.44 -26.56 -15.05
CA PHE A 390 16.38 -25.47 -14.08
C PHE A 390 14.97 -24.89 -13.93
N VAL A 391 14.11 -25.02 -14.94
CA VAL A 391 12.73 -24.50 -14.89
C VAL A 391 11.89 -25.36 -13.95
N GLU A 392 11.93 -26.69 -14.10
CA GLU A 392 11.22 -27.59 -13.18
C GLU A 392 11.84 -27.55 -11.77
N ALA A 393 13.17 -27.41 -11.66
CA ALA A 393 13.81 -27.22 -10.36
C ALA A 393 13.30 -25.97 -9.64
N VAL A 394 13.15 -24.83 -10.34
CA VAL A 394 12.57 -23.60 -9.76
C VAL A 394 11.14 -23.83 -9.26
N LYS A 395 10.31 -24.57 -10.00
CA LYS A 395 8.94 -24.89 -9.56
C LYS A 395 8.96 -25.69 -8.26
N GLU A 396 9.76 -26.75 -8.18
CA GLU A 396 9.85 -27.58 -6.97
C GLU A 396 10.46 -26.84 -5.78
N TYR A 397 11.48 -25.99 -5.97
CA TYR A 397 11.99 -25.17 -4.87
C TYR A 397 11.00 -24.08 -4.41
N THR A 398 10.24 -23.50 -5.34
CA THR A 398 9.15 -22.57 -4.99
C THR A 398 8.09 -23.28 -4.16
N GLU A 399 7.81 -24.53 -4.50
CA GLU A 399 6.86 -25.36 -3.82
C GLU A 399 7.36 -25.81 -2.43
N ALA A 400 8.67 -26.05 -2.28
CA ALA A 400 9.30 -26.22 -0.97
C ALA A 400 9.17 -24.96 -0.09
N ILE A 401 9.46 -23.77 -0.66
CA ILE A 401 9.36 -22.49 0.05
C ILE A 401 7.93 -22.18 0.48
N LYS A 402 6.92 -22.52 -0.33
CA LYS A 402 5.51 -22.34 0.07
C LYS A 402 5.15 -23.17 1.29
N ARG A 403 5.72 -24.38 1.43
CA ARG A 403 5.48 -25.28 2.55
C ARG A 403 6.34 -24.99 3.77
N ASP A 404 7.53 -24.45 3.58
CA ASP A 404 8.38 -23.94 4.65
C ASP A 404 9.23 -22.78 4.13
N ASP A 405 8.79 -21.57 4.47
CA ASP A 405 9.46 -20.34 4.06
C ASP A 405 10.63 -19.97 4.99
N THR A 406 10.92 -20.81 5.99
CA THR A 406 12.01 -20.60 6.95
C THR A 406 13.27 -21.40 6.64
N ASP A 407 13.25 -22.32 5.66
CA ASP A 407 14.43 -23.10 5.27
C ASP A 407 15.32 -22.32 4.27
N PRO A 408 16.52 -21.84 4.68
CA PRO A 408 17.42 -21.08 3.80
C PRO A 408 17.92 -21.91 2.60
N ARG A 409 17.94 -23.24 2.71
CA ARG A 409 18.47 -24.13 1.66
C ARG A 409 17.62 -24.07 0.40
N ALA A 410 16.29 -23.96 0.53
CA ALA A 410 15.40 -23.91 -0.63
C ALA A 410 15.60 -22.62 -1.45
N TYR A 411 15.77 -21.48 -0.78
CA TYR A 411 16.11 -20.20 -1.41
C TYR A 411 17.49 -20.26 -2.09
N SER A 412 18.52 -20.78 -1.40
CA SER A 412 19.86 -20.92 -1.97
C SER A 412 19.90 -21.80 -3.22
N ASN A 413 19.13 -22.90 -3.22
CA ASN A 413 19.03 -23.80 -4.36
C ASN A 413 18.25 -23.17 -5.52
N ARG A 414 17.18 -22.41 -5.25
CA ARG A 414 16.43 -21.68 -6.27
C ARG A 414 17.25 -20.53 -6.86
N ALA A 415 18.00 -19.79 -6.05
CA ALA A 415 18.95 -18.78 -6.51
C ALA A 415 20.00 -19.37 -7.47
N ALA A 416 20.47 -20.60 -7.21
CA ALA A 416 21.38 -21.29 -8.11
C ALA A 416 20.73 -21.56 -9.49
N CYS A 417 19.45 -21.95 -9.51
CA CYS A 417 18.69 -22.14 -10.75
C CYS A 417 18.47 -20.83 -11.49
N TYR A 418 18.05 -19.78 -10.79
CA TYR A 418 17.85 -18.45 -11.37
C TYR A 418 19.15 -17.91 -11.98
N THR A 419 20.29 -18.13 -11.32
CA THR A 419 21.61 -17.78 -11.87
C THR A 419 21.89 -18.52 -13.19
N LYS A 420 21.56 -19.82 -13.28
CA LYS A 420 21.70 -20.62 -14.52
C LYS A 420 20.74 -20.18 -15.62
N LEU A 421 19.59 -19.63 -15.25
CA LEU A 421 18.57 -19.09 -16.15
C LEU A 421 18.79 -17.59 -16.50
N MET A 422 19.85 -16.96 -15.99
CA MET A 422 20.12 -15.52 -16.13
C MET A 422 19.04 -14.60 -15.54
N ALA A 423 18.22 -15.12 -14.61
CA ALA A 423 17.25 -14.36 -13.80
C ALA A 423 17.97 -13.74 -12.59
N ILE A 424 18.84 -12.76 -12.87
CA ILE A 424 19.84 -12.25 -11.92
C ILE A 424 19.19 -11.55 -10.70
N ASN A 425 18.11 -10.81 -10.91
CA ASN A 425 17.44 -10.06 -9.83
C ASN A 425 16.73 -10.99 -8.85
N GLU A 426 16.05 -12.01 -9.38
CA GLU A 426 15.39 -13.06 -8.60
C GLU A 426 16.41 -13.87 -7.80
N ALA A 427 17.55 -14.18 -8.41
CA ALA A 427 18.65 -14.86 -7.73
C ALA A 427 19.21 -14.04 -6.55
N LEU A 428 19.43 -12.73 -6.73
CA LEU A 428 19.88 -11.84 -5.65
C LEU A 428 18.88 -11.78 -4.50
N LYS A 429 17.59 -11.62 -4.81
CA LYS A 429 16.52 -11.59 -3.81
C LYS A 429 16.48 -12.87 -2.98
N ASP A 430 16.61 -14.03 -3.61
CA ASP A 430 16.67 -15.31 -2.91
C ASP A 430 17.94 -15.44 -2.06
N CYS A 431 19.09 -14.92 -2.52
CA CYS A 431 20.32 -14.90 -1.72
C CYS A 431 20.18 -14.01 -0.47
N GLU A 432 19.59 -12.83 -0.61
CA GLU A 432 19.32 -11.92 0.50
C GLU A 432 18.34 -12.53 1.50
N THR A 433 17.27 -13.15 1.00
CA THR A 433 16.30 -13.86 1.85
C THR A 433 16.99 -14.99 2.62
N CYS A 434 17.79 -15.80 1.92
CA CYS A 434 18.58 -16.88 2.50
C CYS A 434 19.51 -16.39 3.64
N ILE A 435 20.23 -15.28 3.42
CA ILE A 435 21.12 -14.67 4.43
C ILE A 435 20.32 -14.10 5.60
N SER A 436 19.14 -13.51 5.34
CA SER A 436 18.31 -12.95 6.40
C SER A 436 17.69 -14.03 7.30
N LEU A 437 17.37 -15.20 6.74
CA LEU A 437 16.84 -16.36 7.49
C LEU A 437 17.90 -17.02 8.37
N ASP A 438 19.11 -17.18 7.83
CA ASP A 438 20.25 -17.74 8.57
C ASP A 438 21.55 -17.02 8.18
N PRO A 439 22.00 -16.03 8.96
CA PRO A 439 23.26 -15.33 8.71
C PRO A 439 24.52 -16.22 8.80
N LYS A 440 24.41 -17.44 9.35
CA LYS A 440 25.52 -18.40 9.37
C LYS A 440 25.51 -19.33 8.15
N PHE A 441 24.49 -19.23 7.30
CA PHE A 441 24.37 -20.06 6.11
C PHE A 441 25.27 -19.55 4.98
N VAL A 442 26.54 -19.95 5.02
CA VAL A 442 27.62 -19.49 4.13
C VAL A 442 27.27 -19.60 2.63
N LYS A 443 26.52 -20.64 2.23
CA LYS A 443 26.10 -20.85 0.83
C LYS A 443 25.29 -19.67 0.27
N GLY A 444 24.54 -18.94 1.11
CA GLY A 444 23.82 -17.73 0.69
C GLY A 444 24.77 -16.63 0.21
N TYR A 445 25.83 -16.36 0.98
CA TYR A 445 26.88 -15.39 0.60
C TYR A 445 27.66 -15.82 -0.63
N ILE A 446 28.04 -17.09 -0.73
CA ILE A 446 28.76 -17.62 -1.90
C ILE A 446 27.93 -17.45 -3.19
N ARG A 447 26.62 -17.72 -3.12
CA ARG A 447 25.71 -17.52 -4.26
C ARG A 447 25.61 -16.04 -4.61
N LYS A 448 25.45 -15.15 -3.63
CA LYS A 448 25.42 -13.70 -3.84
C LYS A 448 26.71 -13.18 -4.49
N ALA A 449 27.87 -13.61 -4.00
CA ALA A 449 29.18 -13.25 -4.54
C ALA A 449 29.35 -13.73 -5.99
N ALA A 450 28.91 -14.95 -6.31
CA ALA A 450 28.94 -15.45 -7.69
C ALA A 450 28.08 -14.59 -8.64
N ILE A 451 26.93 -14.10 -8.17
CA ILE A 451 26.04 -13.23 -8.95
C ILE A 451 26.64 -11.83 -9.12
N GLN A 452 27.20 -11.23 -8.07
CA GLN A 452 27.91 -9.95 -8.15
C GLN A 452 29.10 -10.03 -9.11
N PHE A 453 29.85 -11.13 -9.08
CA PHE A 453 30.91 -11.39 -10.05
C PHE A 453 30.39 -11.45 -11.49
N LEU A 454 29.26 -12.13 -11.73
CA LEU A 454 28.58 -12.15 -13.04
C LEU A 454 28.17 -10.74 -13.51
N LYS A 455 27.77 -9.87 -12.58
CA LYS A 455 27.45 -8.46 -12.84
C LYS A 455 28.68 -7.56 -12.97
N LYS A 456 29.89 -8.09 -12.78
CA LYS A 456 31.17 -7.36 -12.71
C LYS A 456 31.26 -6.35 -11.54
N GLU A 457 30.46 -6.57 -10.51
CA GLU A 457 30.48 -5.82 -9.24
C GLU A 457 31.57 -6.41 -8.35
N TYR A 458 32.83 -6.23 -8.74
CA TYR A 458 33.96 -6.93 -8.14
C TYR A 458 34.26 -6.49 -6.70
N THR A 459 34.08 -5.21 -6.39
CA THR A 459 34.29 -4.68 -5.04
C THR A 459 33.24 -5.24 -4.09
N GLU A 460 31.97 -5.19 -4.46
CA GLU A 460 30.84 -5.74 -3.72
C GLU A 460 30.95 -7.26 -3.57
N CYS A 461 31.45 -7.94 -4.60
CA CYS A 461 31.75 -9.37 -4.56
C CYS A 461 32.82 -9.69 -3.50
N LEU A 462 33.90 -8.90 -3.39
CA LEU A 462 34.94 -9.11 -2.38
C LEU A 462 34.41 -8.86 -0.98
N GLU A 463 33.61 -7.82 -0.77
CA GLU A 463 32.94 -7.54 0.50
C GLU A 463 32.03 -8.71 0.91
N THR A 464 31.24 -9.22 -0.03
CA THR A 464 30.35 -10.36 0.22
C THR A 464 31.14 -11.65 0.48
N CYS A 465 32.28 -11.85 -0.18
CA CYS A 465 33.19 -12.96 0.13
C CYS A 465 33.80 -12.83 1.53
N GLN A 466 34.10 -11.62 1.98
CA GLN A 466 34.56 -11.40 3.36
C GLN A 466 33.46 -11.73 4.36
N GLN A 467 32.22 -11.28 4.12
CA GLN A 467 31.07 -11.70 4.93
C GLN A 467 30.89 -13.22 4.95
N ALA A 468 31.13 -13.89 3.82
CA ALA A 468 31.11 -15.35 3.75
C ALA A 468 32.18 -15.99 4.64
N LYS A 469 33.40 -15.41 4.72
CA LYS A 469 34.46 -15.89 5.62
C LYS A 469 34.09 -15.72 7.08
N ASP A 470 33.50 -14.57 7.41
CA ASP A 470 33.08 -14.26 8.78
C ASP A 470 31.96 -15.22 9.25
N ALA A 471 31.07 -15.62 8.33
CA ALA A 471 30.03 -16.62 8.57
C ALA A 471 30.56 -18.07 8.62
N ASP A 472 31.67 -18.39 7.94
CA ASP A 472 32.28 -19.73 7.84
C ASP A 472 33.16 -20.06 9.07
N VAL A 473 32.57 -20.01 10.28
CA VAL A 473 33.27 -20.26 11.55
C VAL A 473 33.98 -21.62 11.59
N GLU A 474 33.38 -22.64 10.99
CA GLU A 474 33.94 -24.00 10.91
C GLU A 474 34.94 -24.18 9.75
N LYS A 475 35.15 -23.14 8.93
CA LYS A 475 36.08 -23.12 7.79
C LYS A 475 35.84 -24.23 6.75
N LYS A 476 34.59 -24.69 6.62
CA LYS A 476 34.21 -25.79 5.71
C LYS A 476 34.13 -25.32 4.25
N ASN A 477 33.90 -24.03 4.01
CA ASN A 477 33.70 -23.46 2.69
C ASN A 477 34.86 -22.55 2.25
N THR A 478 35.94 -22.50 3.04
CA THR A 478 37.09 -21.62 2.80
C THR A 478 37.64 -21.76 1.38
N ALA A 479 37.78 -22.99 0.86
CA ALA A 479 38.27 -23.23 -0.50
C ALA A 479 37.32 -22.67 -1.58
N GLU A 480 36.00 -22.76 -1.39
CA GLU A 480 35.01 -22.21 -2.34
C GLU A 480 35.02 -20.68 -2.31
N ILE A 481 35.14 -20.09 -1.12
CA ILE A 481 35.23 -18.63 -0.93
C ILE A 481 36.52 -18.07 -1.51
N ASP A 482 37.68 -18.66 -1.18
CA ASP A 482 38.98 -18.22 -1.69
C ASP A 482 39.06 -18.43 -3.21
N GLY A 483 38.48 -19.51 -3.73
CA GLY A 483 38.33 -19.71 -5.17
C GLY A 483 37.55 -18.58 -5.85
N GLN A 484 36.47 -18.09 -5.22
CA GLN A 484 35.70 -16.96 -5.74
C GLN A 484 36.48 -15.64 -5.67
N ILE A 485 37.19 -15.39 -4.56
CA ILE A 485 38.09 -14.23 -4.40
C ILE A 485 39.19 -14.24 -5.47
N ASN A 486 39.81 -15.40 -5.73
CA ASN A 486 40.86 -15.53 -6.74
C ASN A 486 40.37 -15.25 -8.16
N LYS A 487 39.13 -15.64 -8.50
CA LYS A 487 38.50 -15.27 -9.78
C LYS A 487 38.35 -13.77 -9.91
N VAL A 488 37.88 -13.10 -8.85
CA VAL A 488 37.75 -11.64 -8.82
C VAL A 488 39.12 -10.99 -9.04
N TYR A 489 40.15 -11.39 -8.30
CA TYR A 489 41.49 -10.84 -8.49
C TYR A 489 42.07 -11.10 -9.87
N THR A 490 41.79 -12.26 -10.48
CA THR A 490 42.25 -12.57 -11.84
C THR A 490 41.61 -11.63 -12.86
N GLU A 491 40.31 -11.38 -12.76
CA GLU A 491 39.61 -10.44 -13.66
C GLU A 491 40.00 -8.98 -13.41
N MET A 492 40.22 -8.58 -12.15
CA MET A 492 40.70 -7.24 -11.82
C MET A 492 42.15 -6.99 -12.27
N ASN A 493 43.03 -7.99 -12.13
CA ASN A 493 44.41 -7.91 -12.58
C ASN A 493 44.56 -8.09 -14.08
N ARG A 494 43.52 -8.57 -14.78
CA ARG A 494 43.53 -8.68 -16.24
C ARG A 494 43.70 -7.32 -16.91
N GLY A 495 43.31 -6.24 -16.22
CA GLY A 495 43.42 -4.84 -16.67
C GLY A 495 42.75 -4.58 -18.03
N PRO A 496 42.65 -3.33 -18.49
CA PRO A 496 42.69 -3.12 -19.93
C PRO A 496 44.05 -3.62 -20.39
N GLN A 497 44.10 -4.59 -21.30
CA GLN A 497 45.33 -4.99 -21.98
C GLN A 497 46.13 -3.73 -22.30
N ARG A 498 47.41 -3.65 -21.89
CA ARG A 498 48.31 -2.61 -22.40
C ARG A 498 48.12 -2.63 -23.92
N ARG A 499 47.72 -1.48 -24.47
CA ARG A 499 47.72 -1.36 -25.92
C ARG A 499 49.19 -1.44 -26.32
N ASP A 500 49.52 -2.34 -27.22
CA ASP A 500 50.89 -2.45 -27.72
C ASP A 500 51.37 -1.07 -28.19
N GLY A 501 52.46 -0.58 -27.60
CA GLY A 501 53.07 0.73 -27.94
C GLY A 501 52.72 1.91 -27.02
N GLU A 502 51.91 1.74 -25.97
CA GLU A 502 51.56 2.82 -25.03
C GLU A 502 52.74 3.21 -24.12
N THR A 503 53.04 4.50 -24.02
CA THR A 503 54.11 5.04 -23.17
C THR A 503 53.71 5.09 -21.69
N GLU A 504 54.68 5.23 -20.80
CA GLU A 504 54.43 5.34 -19.35
C GLU A 504 53.57 6.57 -18.99
N ALA A 505 53.77 7.68 -19.70
CA ALA A 505 52.96 8.89 -19.53
C ALA A 505 51.51 8.69 -19.96
N GLU A 506 51.26 7.97 -21.05
CA GLU A 506 49.91 7.65 -21.53
C GLU A 506 49.20 6.65 -20.62
N THR A 507 49.96 5.70 -20.07
CA THR A 507 49.46 4.74 -19.06
C THR A 507 48.99 5.47 -17.79
N ILE A 508 49.81 6.41 -17.29
CA ILE A 508 49.46 7.22 -16.11
C ILE A 508 48.29 8.16 -16.40
N ALA A 509 48.26 8.81 -17.57
CA ALA A 509 47.16 9.70 -17.96
C ALA A 509 45.83 8.95 -18.07
N ARG A 510 45.83 7.72 -18.61
CA ARG A 510 44.66 6.84 -18.65
C ARG A 510 44.24 6.39 -17.26
N ALA A 511 45.19 5.98 -16.42
CA ALA A 511 44.93 5.58 -15.05
C ALA A 511 44.34 6.73 -14.21
N GLN A 512 44.76 7.97 -14.48
CA GLN A 512 44.19 9.16 -13.85
C GLN A 512 42.77 9.50 -14.33
N GLN A 513 42.28 8.91 -15.42
CA GLN A 513 40.89 9.05 -15.86
C GLN A 513 39.96 7.98 -15.23
N ASP A 514 40.51 6.96 -14.57
CA ASP A 514 39.75 5.94 -13.87
C ASP A 514 39.21 6.52 -12.54
N PRO A 515 37.88 6.65 -12.36
CA PRO A 515 37.29 7.23 -11.15
C PRO A 515 37.64 6.45 -9.87
N GLU A 516 37.87 5.15 -9.99
CA GLU A 516 38.22 4.31 -8.85
C GLU A 516 39.67 4.50 -8.44
N VAL A 517 40.57 4.64 -9.42
CA VAL A 517 41.97 5.01 -9.19
C VAL A 517 42.06 6.42 -8.57
N GLN A 518 41.26 7.38 -9.04
CA GLN A 518 41.18 8.71 -8.42
C GLN A 518 40.71 8.63 -6.97
N ARG A 519 39.71 7.79 -6.67
CA ARG A 519 39.21 7.57 -5.30
C ARG A 519 40.30 7.01 -4.40
N ILE A 520 41.05 6.01 -4.87
CA ILE A 520 42.15 5.39 -4.12
C ILE A 520 43.29 6.40 -3.90
N MET A 521 43.64 7.18 -4.93
CA MET A 521 44.71 8.18 -4.86
C MET A 521 44.32 9.45 -4.09
N SER A 522 43.05 9.67 -3.79
CA SER A 522 42.58 10.79 -2.96
C SER A 522 42.37 10.42 -1.50
N ASP A 523 42.36 9.13 -1.16
CA ASP A 523 42.29 8.63 0.21
C ASP A 523 43.57 9.01 0.99
N PRO A 524 43.48 9.82 2.06
CA PRO A 524 44.62 10.21 2.88
C PRO A 524 45.33 9.02 3.54
N ALA A 525 44.58 7.98 3.94
CA ALA A 525 45.13 6.78 4.55
C ALA A 525 45.97 6.01 3.51
N MET A 526 45.43 5.87 2.30
CA MET A 526 46.14 5.21 1.21
C MET A 526 47.40 6.00 0.80
N ARG A 527 47.34 7.33 0.71
CA ARG A 527 48.53 8.16 0.43
C ARG A 527 49.64 7.95 1.46
N SER A 528 49.29 7.90 2.75
CA SER A 528 50.25 7.65 3.82
C SER A 528 50.88 6.26 3.71
N ILE A 529 50.07 5.24 3.40
CA ILE A 529 50.56 3.87 3.18
C ILE A 529 51.52 3.82 1.98
N LEU A 530 51.17 4.47 0.86
CA LEU A 530 52.04 4.50 -0.33
C LEU A 530 53.37 5.19 -0.06
N GLN A 531 53.38 6.25 0.75
CA GLN A 531 54.59 6.92 1.17
C GLN A 531 55.44 6.01 2.07
N GLN A 532 54.83 5.35 3.06
CA GLN A 532 55.53 4.39 3.92
C GLN A 532 56.13 3.23 3.12
N MET A 533 55.45 2.76 2.07
CA MET A 533 55.95 1.70 1.18
C MET A 533 57.14 2.14 0.33
N GLN A 534 57.28 3.44 0.03
CA GLN A 534 58.45 3.97 -0.67
C GLN A 534 59.67 4.09 0.25
N GLU A 535 59.43 4.38 1.53
CA GLU A 535 60.47 4.61 2.53
C GLU A 535 60.94 3.28 3.18
N ASP A 536 60.04 2.29 3.33
CA ASP A 536 60.31 1.00 3.97
C ASP A 536 59.71 -0.19 3.18
N PRO A 537 60.56 -1.03 2.56
CA PRO A 537 60.14 -2.26 1.89
C PRO A 537 59.41 -3.27 2.80
N GLN A 538 59.62 -3.21 4.11
CA GLN A 538 58.99 -4.11 5.09
C GLN A 538 57.56 -3.67 5.42
N ALA A 539 57.29 -2.36 5.43
CA ALA A 539 55.95 -1.78 5.56
C ALA A 539 55.00 -2.22 4.43
N ALA A 540 55.52 -2.45 3.21
CA ALA A 540 54.74 -2.98 2.10
C ALA A 540 54.14 -4.37 2.40
N GLN A 541 54.90 -5.26 3.05
CA GLN A 541 54.42 -6.58 3.39
C GLN A 541 53.36 -6.53 4.50
N ASP A 542 53.50 -5.63 5.46
CA ASP A 542 52.55 -5.48 6.56
C ASP A 542 51.22 -4.86 6.12
N HIS A 543 51.26 -3.81 5.29
CA HIS A 543 50.06 -3.18 4.75
C HIS A 543 49.28 -4.10 3.80
N MET A 544 49.98 -4.98 3.07
CA MET A 544 49.38 -5.98 2.20
C MET A 544 48.64 -7.11 2.95
N LYS A 545 48.77 -7.21 4.28
CA LYS A 545 47.96 -8.13 5.11
C LYS A 545 46.51 -7.66 5.22
N ASN A 546 46.24 -6.37 5.06
CA ASN A 546 44.88 -5.84 5.02
C ASN A 546 44.28 -6.05 3.62
N PRO A 547 43.19 -6.82 3.46
CA PRO A 547 42.64 -7.17 2.15
C PRO A 547 42.20 -5.97 1.31
N MET A 548 41.70 -4.91 1.96
CA MET A 548 41.22 -3.70 1.29
C MET A 548 42.40 -2.86 0.80
N VAL A 549 43.44 -2.71 1.62
CA VAL A 549 44.68 -2.02 1.25
C VAL A 549 45.40 -2.79 0.13
N ALA A 550 45.48 -4.11 0.23
CA ALA A 550 46.07 -4.95 -0.81
C ALA A 550 45.30 -4.86 -2.15
N ALA A 551 43.97 -4.81 -2.10
CA ALA A 551 43.15 -4.60 -3.31
C ALA A 551 43.41 -3.24 -3.95
N ASN A 552 43.50 -2.18 -3.14
CA ASN A 552 43.80 -0.82 -3.62
C ASN A 552 45.20 -0.73 -4.24
N ILE A 553 46.22 -1.29 -3.58
CA ILE A 553 47.59 -1.33 -4.11
C ILE A 553 47.63 -2.11 -5.44
N ARG A 554 46.98 -3.27 -5.52
CA ARG A 554 46.90 -4.07 -6.76
C ARG A 554 46.23 -3.31 -7.89
N LYS A 555 45.18 -2.53 -7.61
CA LYS A 555 44.55 -1.64 -8.61
C LYS A 555 45.51 -0.60 -9.14
N LEU A 556 46.28 0.04 -8.26
CA LEU A 556 47.28 1.03 -8.67
C LEU A 556 48.45 0.41 -9.46
N VAL A 557 48.83 -0.82 -9.13
CA VAL A 557 49.83 -1.60 -9.91
C VAL A 557 49.27 -2.00 -11.28
N ALA A 558 48.02 -2.48 -11.34
CA ALA A 558 47.35 -2.85 -12.60
C ALA A 558 47.11 -1.63 -13.49
N ALA A 559 46.86 -0.47 -12.90
CA ALA A 559 46.75 0.80 -13.58
C ALA A 559 48.12 1.37 -14.01
N GLY A 560 49.23 0.73 -13.63
CA GLY A 560 50.59 1.16 -13.99
C GLY A 560 51.08 2.38 -13.23
N ILE A 561 50.40 2.79 -12.15
CA ILE A 561 50.77 3.93 -11.30
C ILE A 561 51.89 3.56 -10.33
N ILE A 562 51.88 2.33 -9.82
CA ILE A 562 52.86 1.83 -8.84
C ILE A 562 53.66 0.68 -9.44
N ARG A 563 54.98 0.72 -9.25
CA ARG A 563 55.89 -0.40 -9.51
C ARG A 563 56.30 -1.00 -8.18
N VAL A 564 55.94 -2.27 -7.96
CA VAL A 564 56.47 -3.02 -6.83
C VAL A 564 57.84 -3.55 -7.26
N GLY A 565 58.91 -3.16 -6.57
CA GLY A 565 60.23 -3.75 -6.79
C GLY A 565 60.17 -5.25 -6.52
N ASN A 566 60.75 -6.06 -7.41
CA ASN A 566 60.88 -7.51 -7.21
C ASN A 566 61.71 -7.85 -5.98
#